data_AF-A0A4Y9LUM8-F1
#
_entry.id   AF-A0A4Y9LUM8-F1
#
_cell.length_a   1.000
_cell.length_b   1.000
_cell.length_c   1.000
_cell.angle_alpha   90.00
_cell.angle_beta   90.00
_cell.angle_gamma   90.00
#
_symmetry.space_group_name_H-M   'P 1'
#
loop_
_entity.id
_entity.type
_entity.pdbx_description
1 polymer ?
#
loop_
_entity_poly.entity_id
_entity_poly.type
_entity_poly.pdbx_seq_one_letter_code
_entity_poly.pdbx_strand_id
1 'polypeptide(L)'
;MGSSTTGEHGAREPLDDPFVRQVTWLVDAHGGREQLARASGNRVSPRTLDNWCRGRYPRNAVTGAVRDLDAWALENAPGYPGAARAPRLVETCGPAAAPPVPERPAGPEPAPAPAPEPAPEPATAPAPWWRRRWPAVVAALLVLTTGGTTAALLVRDGAPDPIPPLPSTGDGRLRPETTGSLGANTFADPRTLQGQGQKIPPDTTVEVRCRYYAPSIPSVTPDGFWYLVDSGEWAGRWSPANSFMNGDVKGGRTLHNTDFDVPVCR
;
A
#
# COMPACT_ATOMS: atom_id res chain seq x y z
N MET A 1 14.29 17.28 -41.95
CA MET A 1 13.40 18.11 -41.12
C MET A 1 12.34 17.19 -40.55
N GLY A 2 12.63 16.57 -39.40
CA GLY A 2 11.70 15.68 -38.70
C GLY A 2 11.16 16.44 -37.50
N SER A 3 9.87 16.74 -37.50
CA SER A 3 9.18 17.30 -36.35
C SER A 3 8.79 16.15 -35.42
N SER A 4 9.49 16.05 -34.28
CA SER A 4 9.08 15.20 -33.17
C SER A 4 8.03 15.94 -32.35
N THR A 5 6.78 15.48 -32.44
CA THR A 5 5.68 15.99 -31.63
C THR A 5 5.76 15.38 -30.23
N THR A 6 6.04 16.23 -29.24
CA THR A 6 5.90 15.91 -27.81
C THR A 6 4.40 15.81 -27.51
N GLY A 7 3.91 14.59 -27.29
CA GLY A 7 2.55 14.33 -26.81
C GLY A 7 2.54 14.01 -25.32
N GLU A 8 1.79 14.79 -24.55
CA GLU A 8 1.30 14.47 -23.22
C GLU A 8 0.79 13.03 -23.12
N HIS A 9 0.93 12.42 -21.95
CA HIS A 9 0.50 11.08 -21.53
C HIS A 9 -0.55 10.39 -22.41
N GLY A 10 -0.10 9.86 -23.55
CA GLY A 10 -0.92 9.06 -24.45
C GLY A 10 -1.29 7.76 -23.76
N ALA A 11 -2.58 7.54 -23.55
CA ALA A 11 -3.13 6.24 -23.17
C ALA A 11 -2.79 5.23 -24.26
N ARG A 12 -1.68 4.51 -24.09
CA ARG A 12 -1.35 3.33 -24.91
C ARG A 12 -2.54 2.38 -24.86
N GLU A 13 -2.94 1.84 -26.00
CA GLU A 13 -3.96 0.79 -26.02
C GLU A 13 -3.53 -0.36 -25.10
N PRO A 14 -4.45 -0.96 -24.32
CA PRO A 14 -4.10 -1.98 -23.32
C PRO A 14 -3.28 -3.15 -23.86
N LEU A 15 -3.39 -3.49 -25.15
CA LEU A 15 -2.64 -4.60 -25.77
C LEU A 15 -1.17 -4.26 -26.08
N ASP A 16 -0.86 -2.97 -26.26
CA ASP A 16 0.51 -2.50 -26.49
C ASP A 16 1.32 -2.40 -25.20
N ASP A 17 0.66 -2.49 -24.04
CA ASP A 17 1.28 -2.47 -22.74
C ASP A 17 1.89 -3.86 -22.42
N PRO A 18 3.22 -3.95 -22.22
CA PRO A 18 3.88 -5.25 -22.02
C PRO A 18 3.45 -5.92 -20.72
N PHE A 19 3.13 -5.15 -19.66
CA PHE A 19 2.63 -5.70 -18.41
C PHE A 19 1.25 -6.34 -18.62
N VAL A 20 0.34 -5.62 -19.28
CA VAL A 20 -1.02 -6.12 -19.56
C VAL A 20 -0.99 -7.36 -20.43
N ARG A 21 -0.13 -7.36 -21.46
CA ARG A 21 0.07 -8.53 -22.33
C ARG A 21 0.56 -9.74 -21.54
N GLN A 22 1.53 -9.53 -20.65
CA GLN A 22 2.08 -10.60 -19.82
C GLN A 22 1.04 -11.18 -18.85
N VAL A 23 0.26 -10.33 -18.17
CA VAL A 23 -0.81 -10.77 -17.27
C VAL A 23 -1.93 -11.48 -18.03
N THR A 24 -2.32 -10.96 -19.20
CA THR A 24 -3.38 -11.58 -20.03
C THR A 24 -2.95 -12.96 -20.51
N TRP A 25 -1.70 -13.10 -20.98
CA TRP A 25 -1.16 -14.41 -21.34
C TRP A 25 -1.17 -15.40 -20.17
N LEU A 26 -0.77 -14.97 -18.96
CA LEU A 26 -0.83 -15.83 -17.77
C LEU A 26 -2.27 -16.27 -17.45
N VAL A 27 -3.23 -15.35 -17.55
CA VAL A 27 -4.65 -15.65 -17.33
C VAL A 27 -5.13 -16.71 -18.34
N ASP A 28 -4.81 -16.55 -19.61
CA ASP A 28 -5.25 -17.47 -20.67
C ASP A 28 -4.55 -18.83 -20.54
N ALA A 29 -3.24 -18.86 -20.27
CA ALA A 29 -2.45 -20.08 -20.12
C ALA A 29 -2.93 -20.96 -18.96
N HIS A 30 -3.55 -20.37 -17.94
CA HIS A 30 -4.10 -21.09 -16.78
C HIS A 30 -5.63 -21.27 -16.84
N GLY A 31 -6.28 -20.95 -17.96
CA GLY A 31 -7.71 -21.22 -18.17
C GLY A 31 -8.64 -20.20 -17.48
N GLY A 32 -8.14 -19.02 -17.15
CA GLY A 32 -8.91 -17.91 -16.60
C GLY A 32 -8.37 -17.35 -15.28
N ARG A 33 -8.92 -16.20 -14.85
CA ARG A 33 -8.46 -15.45 -13.67
C ARG A 33 -8.66 -16.21 -12.36
N GLU A 34 -9.78 -16.90 -12.23
CA GLU A 34 -10.11 -17.71 -11.06
C GLU A 34 -9.14 -18.90 -10.93
N GLN A 35 -8.82 -19.53 -12.06
CA GLN A 35 -7.91 -20.66 -12.14
C GLN A 35 -6.48 -20.22 -11.84
N LEU A 36 -6.03 -19.09 -12.42
CA LEU A 36 -4.73 -18.50 -12.12
C LEU A 36 -4.61 -18.10 -10.64
N ALA A 37 -5.62 -17.45 -10.06
CA ALA A 37 -5.62 -17.08 -8.65
C ALA A 37 -5.50 -18.33 -7.76
N ARG A 38 -6.27 -19.39 -8.04
CA ARG A 38 -6.19 -20.65 -7.30
C ARG A 38 -4.84 -21.36 -7.48
N ALA A 39 -4.34 -21.46 -8.71
CA ALA A 39 -3.07 -22.12 -9.02
C ALA A 39 -1.87 -21.40 -8.40
N SER A 40 -1.94 -20.06 -8.34
CA SER A 40 -0.95 -19.23 -7.65
C SER A 40 -1.14 -19.16 -6.14
N GLY A 41 -1.98 -20.00 -5.53
CA GLY A 41 -2.18 -20.01 -4.07
C GLY A 41 -2.76 -18.70 -3.52
N ASN A 42 -3.61 -18.03 -4.30
CA ASN A 42 -4.24 -16.75 -3.99
C ASN A 42 -3.26 -15.59 -3.74
N ARG A 43 -2.06 -15.64 -4.32
CA ARG A 43 -1.08 -14.52 -4.30
C ARG A 43 -1.68 -13.23 -4.88
N VAL A 44 -2.56 -13.37 -5.89
CA VAL A 44 -3.28 -12.25 -6.51
C VAL A 44 -4.76 -12.62 -6.65
N SER A 45 -5.64 -11.72 -6.21
CA SER A 45 -7.09 -11.95 -6.31
C SER A 45 -7.57 -11.88 -7.78
N PRO A 46 -8.68 -12.58 -8.14
CA PRO A 46 -9.28 -12.49 -9.48
C PRO A 46 -9.65 -11.06 -9.88
N ARG A 47 -10.13 -10.24 -8.92
CA ARG A 47 -10.44 -8.83 -9.12
C ARG A 47 -9.20 -8.00 -9.44
N THR A 48 -8.07 -8.29 -8.77
CA THR A 48 -6.80 -7.63 -9.04
C THR A 48 -6.29 -7.97 -10.44
N LEU A 49 -6.34 -9.25 -10.83
CA LEU A 49 -5.99 -9.70 -12.19
C LEU A 49 -6.88 -9.02 -13.25
N ASP A 50 -8.19 -8.91 -13.00
CA ASP A 50 -9.13 -8.22 -13.88
C ASP A 50 -8.78 -6.73 -14.05
N ASN A 51 -8.42 -6.04 -12.97
CA ASN A 51 -7.94 -4.66 -13.05
C ASN A 51 -6.64 -4.55 -13.87
N TRP A 52 -5.68 -5.46 -13.65
CA TRP A 52 -4.41 -5.48 -14.35
C TRP A 52 -4.59 -5.74 -15.86
N CYS A 53 -5.45 -6.69 -16.25
CA CYS A 53 -5.81 -6.93 -17.66
C CYS A 53 -6.45 -5.71 -18.32
N ARG A 54 -7.10 -4.82 -17.56
CA ARG A 54 -7.64 -3.55 -18.05
C ARG A 54 -6.64 -2.38 -18.03
N GLY A 55 -5.36 -2.65 -17.76
CA GLY A 55 -4.32 -1.63 -17.66
C GLY A 55 -4.36 -0.79 -16.37
N ARG A 56 -5.17 -1.20 -15.38
CA ARG A 56 -5.27 -0.56 -14.06
C ARG A 56 -4.35 -1.25 -13.07
N TYR A 57 -3.08 -0.90 -13.09
CA TYR A 57 -2.05 -1.46 -12.21
C TYR A 57 -1.07 -0.36 -11.73
N PRO A 58 -0.35 -0.56 -10.62
CA PRO A 58 0.59 0.43 -10.08
C PRO A 58 1.83 0.56 -10.98
N ARG A 59 1.75 1.45 -11.98
CA ARG A 59 2.83 1.67 -12.95
C ARG A 59 4.12 2.20 -12.33
N ASN A 60 4.02 2.94 -11.23
CA ASN A 60 5.13 3.61 -10.58
C ASN A 60 5.77 2.80 -9.44
N ALA A 61 5.29 1.59 -9.15
CA ALA A 61 5.83 0.78 -8.07
C ALA A 61 5.64 -0.72 -8.32
N VAL A 62 6.70 -1.49 -8.08
CA VAL A 62 6.62 -2.96 -8.06
C VAL A 62 6.06 -3.37 -6.69
N THR A 63 4.79 -3.73 -6.63
CA THR A 63 4.14 -4.19 -5.40
C THR A 63 4.54 -5.63 -5.06
N GLY A 64 4.34 -6.05 -3.80
CA GLY A 64 4.55 -7.44 -3.38
C GLY A 64 3.75 -8.43 -4.24
N ALA A 65 2.48 -8.12 -4.52
CA ALA A 65 1.62 -8.94 -5.38
C ALA A 65 2.21 -9.15 -6.79
N VAL A 66 2.87 -8.14 -7.36
CA VAL A 66 3.54 -8.28 -8.67
C VAL A 66 4.75 -9.20 -8.54
N ARG A 67 5.58 -9.04 -7.50
CA ARG A 67 6.76 -9.89 -7.26
C ARG A 67 6.38 -11.35 -7.00
N ASP A 68 5.34 -11.56 -6.19
CA ASP A 68 4.89 -12.90 -5.83
C ASP A 68 4.31 -13.65 -7.04
N LEU A 69 3.53 -12.97 -7.89
CA LEU A 69 3.03 -13.56 -9.12
C LEU A 69 4.15 -13.84 -10.13
N ASP A 70 5.11 -12.93 -10.27
CA ASP A 70 6.28 -13.08 -11.16
C ASP A 70 7.15 -14.29 -10.76
N ALA A 71 7.48 -14.41 -9.47
CA ALA A 71 8.24 -15.54 -8.93
C ALA A 71 7.50 -16.86 -9.13
N TRP A 72 6.19 -16.89 -8.82
CA TRP A 72 5.38 -18.08 -9.06
C TRP A 72 5.33 -18.45 -10.56
N ALA A 73 5.20 -17.48 -11.45
CA ALA A 73 5.13 -17.71 -12.90
C ALA A 73 6.43 -18.30 -13.45
N LEU A 74 7.59 -17.87 -12.97
CA LEU A 74 8.89 -18.45 -13.35
C LEU A 74 8.99 -19.94 -13.04
N GLU A 75 8.40 -20.36 -11.91
CA GLU A 75 8.46 -21.75 -11.46
C GLU A 75 7.37 -22.63 -12.09
N ASN A 76 6.20 -22.06 -12.40
CA ASN A 76 4.98 -22.83 -12.65
C ASN A 76 4.33 -22.60 -14.03
N ALA A 77 4.75 -21.59 -14.79
CA ALA A 77 4.16 -21.27 -16.10
C ALA A 77 5.15 -21.58 -17.24
N PRO A 78 5.02 -22.73 -17.93
CA PRO A 78 5.91 -23.09 -19.03
C PRO A 78 5.97 -22.02 -20.11
N GLY A 79 7.19 -21.62 -20.48
CA GLY A 79 7.43 -20.59 -21.50
C GLY A 79 7.37 -19.15 -20.98
N TYR A 80 7.05 -18.91 -19.70
CA TYR A 80 7.18 -17.60 -19.10
C TYR A 80 8.66 -17.15 -18.99
N PRO A 81 9.01 -15.87 -19.24
CA PRO A 81 8.14 -14.80 -19.76
C PRO A 81 8.02 -14.79 -21.30
N GLY A 82 8.92 -15.48 -22.01
CA GLY A 82 9.10 -15.36 -23.47
C GLY A 82 7.86 -15.67 -24.32
N ALA A 83 6.99 -16.57 -23.87
CA ALA A 83 5.77 -16.99 -24.57
C ALA A 83 4.77 -15.84 -24.77
N ALA A 84 4.74 -14.85 -23.88
CA ALA A 84 3.89 -13.67 -24.01
C ALA A 84 4.49 -12.59 -24.91
N ARG A 85 5.74 -12.77 -25.39
CA ARG A 85 6.52 -11.75 -26.11
C ARG A 85 6.55 -10.42 -25.35
N ALA A 86 6.71 -10.49 -24.04
CA ALA A 86 6.85 -9.36 -23.14
C ALA A 86 7.97 -9.66 -22.11
N PRO A 87 8.59 -8.62 -21.53
CA PRO A 87 9.50 -8.79 -20.41
C PRO A 87 8.75 -9.25 -19.15
N ARG A 88 9.50 -9.51 -18.08
CA ARG A 88 8.92 -9.98 -16.80
C ARG A 88 7.94 -8.97 -16.21
N LEU A 89 7.06 -9.42 -15.32
CA LEU A 89 6.09 -8.53 -14.67
C LEU A 89 6.81 -7.48 -13.83
N VAL A 90 7.89 -7.87 -13.13
CA VAL A 90 8.70 -6.95 -12.32
C VAL A 90 9.53 -5.96 -13.15
N GLU A 91 9.78 -6.25 -14.43
CA GLU A 91 10.52 -5.38 -15.35
C GLU A 91 9.60 -4.38 -16.07
N THR A 92 8.33 -4.73 -16.21
CA THR A 92 7.31 -3.94 -16.91
C THR A 92 6.47 -3.09 -15.95
N CYS A 93 6.57 -3.35 -14.65
CA CYS A 93 5.97 -2.57 -13.58
C CYS A 93 7.07 -1.77 -12.85
N GLY A 94 6.79 -0.55 -12.41
CA GLY A 94 7.77 0.32 -11.74
C GLY A 94 8.17 1.53 -12.60
N PRO A 95 8.82 2.54 -11.99
CA PRO A 95 9.27 3.71 -12.74
C PRO A 95 10.12 3.21 -13.89
N ALA A 96 9.76 3.57 -15.12
CA ALA A 96 10.53 3.21 -16.31
C ALA A 96 12.00 3.48 -15.97
N ALA A 97 12.82 2.42 -15.99
CA ALA A 97 14.24 2.56 -15.70
C ALA A 97 14.72 3.75 -16.54
N ALA A 98 15.21 4.80 -15.86
CA ALA A 98 15.68 5.98 -16.54
C ALA A 98 16.60 5.49 -17.67
N PRO A 99 16.43 5.97 -18.92
CA PRO A 99 17.30 5.56 -20.00
C PRO A 99 18.74 5.69 -19.50
N PRO A 100 19.61 4.70 -19.76
CA PRO A 100 20.98 4.72 -19.25
C PRO A 100 21.56 6.08 -19.58
N VAL A 101 21.86 6.86 -18.55
CA VAL A 101 22.42 8.19 -18.72
C VAL A 101 23.72 7.95 -19.49
N PRO A 102 23.88 8.48 -20.72
CA PRO A 102 25.12 8.29 -21.45
C PRO A 102 26.23 8.84 -20.55
N GLU A 103 27.18 7.97 -20.26
CA GLU A 103 28.31 8.20 -19.37
C GLU A 103 29.03 9.48 -19.84
N ARG A 104 28.71 10.59 -19.18
CA ARG A 104 29.29 11.89 -19.54
C ARG A 104 30.75 11.83 -19.08
N PRO A 105 31.74 11.97 -19.98
CA PRO A 105 33.14 11.96 -19.58
C PRO A 105 33.35 13.00 -18.48
N ALA A 106 34.07 12.61 -17.43
CA ALA A 106 34.35 13.41 -16.25
C ALA A 106 35.03 14.73 -16.66
N GLY A 107 34.22 15.78 -16.84
CA GLY A 107 34.69 17.15 -16.93
C GLY A 107 34.98 17.69 -15.53
N PRO A 108 35.91 18.64 -15.38
CA PRO A 108 36.29 19.20 -14.09
C PRO A 108 35.09 19.80 -13.36
N GLU A 109 35.03 19.50 -12.07
CA GLU A 109 34.04 19.92 -11.08
C GLU A 109 33.81 21.45 -11.16
N PRO A 110 32.57 21.91 -11.45
CA PRO A 110 32.28 23.34 -11.42
C PRO A 110 32.27 23.84 -9.98
N ALA A 111 32.95 24.97 -9.75
CA ALA A 111 33.08 25.62 -8.46
C ALA A 111 31.72 25.87 -7.76
N PRO A 112 31.68 25.83 -6.42
CA PRO A 112 30.45 25.99 -5.66
C PRO A 112 29.82 27.37 -5.92
N ALA A 113 28.55 27.38 -6.31
CA ALA A 113 27.76 28.59 -6.44
C ALA A 113 27.55 29.26 -5.06
N PRO A 114 27.56 30.60 -4.97
CA PRO A 114 27.28 31.30 -3.72
C PRO A 114 25.85 31.04 -3.25
N ALA A 115 25.70 30.97 -1.92
CA ALA A 115 24.46 30.67 -1.22
C ALA A 115 23.33 31.65 -1.59
N PRO A 116 22.09 31.18 -1.81
CA PRO A 116 20.95 32.06 -2.04
C PRO A 116 20.57 32.82 -0.76
N GLU A 117 20.32 34.12 -0.90
CA GLU A 117 19.76 34.99 0.14
C GLU A 117 18.41 34.47 0.67
N PRO A 118 18.11 34.66 1.96
CA PRO A 118 16.84 34.25 2.54
C PRO A 118 15.69 35.11 2.00
N ALA A 119 14.70 34.45 1.41
CA ALA A 119 13.46 35.08 0.97
C ALA A 119 12.60 35.52 2.17
N PRO A 120 11.89 36.65 2.09
CA PRO A 120 11.02 37.14 3.15
C PRO A 120 9.76 36.26 3.31
N GLU A 121 9.37 36.05 4.57
CA GLU A 121 8.22 35.25 5.00
C GLU A 121 6.88 35.79 4.44
N PRO A 122 6.00 34.92 3.92
CA PRO A 122 4.64 35.32 3.58
C PRO A 122 3.75 35.41 4.83
N ALA A 123 3.09 36.56 4.96
CA ALA A 123 2.12 36.88 5.99
C ALA A 123 0.93 35.89 6.05
N THR A 124 0.58 35.51 7.27
CA THR A 124 -0.63 34.77 7.66
C THR A 124 -1.91 35.43 7.16
N ALA A 125 -2.68 34.71 6.34
CA ALA A 125 -4.06 35.06 6.01
C ALA A 125 -5.04 34.47 7.05
N PRO A 126 -6.11 35.18 7.44
CA PRO A 126 -7.11 34.68 8.38
C PRO A 126 -8.08 33.69 7.74
N ALA A 127 -8.43 32.64 8.49
CA ALA A 127 -9.37 31.60 8.09
C ALA A 127 -10.83 32.13 7.99
N PRO A 128 -11.61 31.71 6.97
CA PRO A 128 -13.00 32.09 6.82
C PRO A 128 -13.94 31.34 7.79
N TRP A 129 -14.66 32.18 8.52
CA TRP A 129 -15.67 31.99 9.55
C TRP A 129 -17.05 31.74 8.93
N TRP A 130 -17.31 30.60 8.30
CA TRP A 130 -18.69 30.27 7.88
C TRP A 130 -19.24 29.00 8.50
N ARG A 131 -20.07 29.27 9.52
CA ARG A 131 -21.27 28.54 9.89
C ARG A 131 -22.01 27.99 8.67
N ARG A 132 -22.34 26.70 8.68
CA ARG A 132 -23.67 26.26 8.22
C ARG A 132 -24.10 24.96 8.90
N ARG A 133 -24.96 25.16 9.90
CA ARG A 133 -25.90 24.17 10.44
C ARG A 133 -26.84 23.73 9.30
N TRP A 134 -27.10 22.42 9.20
CA TRP A 134 -28.34 21.93 8.59
C TRP A 134 -28.97 20.87 9.50
N PRO A 135 -30.31 20.93 9.70
CA PRO A 135 -31.04 20.12 10.67
C PRO A 135 -31.45 18.75 10.12
N ALA A 136 -31.79 17.87 11.06
CA ALA A 136 -32.47 16.60 10.84
C ALA A 136 -33.79 16.77 10.07
N VAL A 137 -34.07 15.82 9.18
CA VAL A 137 -35.42 15.59 8.63
C VAL A 137 -35.80 14.14 8.90
N VAL A 138 -36.87 14.00 9.68
CA VAL A 138 -37.67 12.79 9.89
C VAL A 138 -38.76 12.76 8.83
N ALA A 139 -39.03 11.59 8.22
CA ALA A 139 -40.35 11.23 7.72
C ALA A 139 -40.40 9.71 7.48
N ALA A 140 -41.54 9.13 7.83
CA ALA A 140 -41.79 7.72 8.04
C ALA A 140 -42.64 7.09 6.92
N LEU A 141 -42.81 5.76 7.04
CA LEU A 141 -43.91 4.92 6.54
C LEU A 141 -43.96 4.63 5.03
N LEU A 142 -43.94 3.34 4.63
CA LEU A 142 -45.15 2.52 4.63
C LEU A 142 -44.87 1.03 4.33
N VAL A 143 -45.61 0.19 5.04
CA VAL A 143 -45.73 -1.26 4.94
C VAL A 143 -46.52 -1.64 3.69
N LEU A 144 -46.05 -2.61 2.90
CA LEU A 144 -46.92 -3.50 2.11
C LEU A 144 -46.31 -4.90 2.07
N THR A 145 -46.91 -5.77 2.87
CA THR A 145 -46.83 -7.23 2.85
C THR A 145 -47.70 -7.78 1.72
N THR A 146 -47.17 -8.62 0.84
CA THR A 146 -47.88 -9.81 0.30
C THR A 146 -46.98 -10.67 -0.62
N GLY A 147 -46.92 -11.97 -0.31
CA GLY A 147 -46.97 -13.04 -1.32
C GLY A 147 -45.67 -13.43 -2.01
N GLY A 148 -45.02 -14.48 -1.52
CA GLY A 148 -43.89 -15.12 -2.21
C GLY A 148 -43.33 -16.33 -1.49
N THR A 149 -44.18 -17.29 -1.13
CA THR A 149 -43.77 -18.66 -0.78
C THR A 149 -43.07 -19.32 -1.97
N THR A 150 -42.07 -20.15 -1.68
CA THR A 150 -41.28 -21.07 -2.54
C THR A 150 -40.02 -20.54 -3.22
N ALA A 151 -38.95 -20.43 -2.43
CA ALA A 151 -37.63 -20.98 -2.77
C ALA A 151 -36.75 -21.00 -1.50
N ALA A 152 -36.93 -22.01 -0.65
CA ALA A 152 -35.95 -22.36 0.37
C ALA A 152 -34.73 -23.00 -0.33
N LEU A 153 -34.04 -22.22 -1.16
CA LEU A 153 -32.70 -22.54 -1.60
C LEU A 153 -31.81 -22.34 -0.38
N LEU A 154 -31.12 -23.42 -0.05
CA LEU A 154 -30.09 -23.57 0.97
C LEU A 154 -29.07 -22.43 0.86
N VAL A 155 -29.36 -21.27 1.44
CA VAL A 155 -28.34 -20.31 1.83
C VAL A 155 -27.60 -20.99 2.98
N ARG A 156 -26.57 -21.74 2.61
CA ARG A 156 -25.52 -22.09 3.56
C ARG A 156 -25.00 -20.75 4.06
N ASP A 157 -25.37 -20.38 5.28
CA ASP A 157 -24.73 -19.33 6.06
C ASP A 157 -23.26 -19.71 6.24
N GLY A 158 -22.47 -19.46 5.20
CA GLY A 158 -21.03 -19.53 5.25
C GLY A 158 -20.56 -18.34 6.05
N ALA A 159 -20.64 -18.44 7.38
CA ALA A 159 -19.96 -17.51 8.26
C ALA A 159 -18.51 -17.41 7.77
N PRO A 160 -17.99 -16.18 7.57
CA PRO A 160 -16.62 -16.02 7.12
C PRO A 160 -15.70 -16.75 8.08
N ASP A 161 -14.74 -17.50 7.52
CA ASP A 161 -13.77 -18.24 8.34
C ASP A 161 -13.12 -17.28 9.35
N PRO A 162 -12.99 -17.68 10.62
CA PRO A 162 -12.42 -16.82 11.65
C PRO A 162 -10.99 -16.44 11.25
N ILE A 163 -10.69 -15.14 11.32
CA ILE A 163 -9.38 -14.62 10.97
C ILE A 163 -8.35 -15.21 11.97
N PRO A 164 -7.21 -15.75 11.50
CA PRO A 164 -6.19 -16.28 12.38
C PRO A 164 -5.74 -15.24 13.41
N PRO A 165 -5.41 -15.66 14.65
CA PRO A 165 -4.89 -14.76 15.67
C PRO A 165 -3.60 -14.10 15.18
N LEU A 166 -3.38 -12.85 15.62
CA LEU A 166 -2.16 -12.12 15.28
C LEU A 166 -0.98 -12.63 16.10
N PRO A 167 0.21 -12.74 15.51
CA PRO A 167 1.42 -13.03 16.27
C PRO A 167 1.72 -11.85 17.21
N SER A 168 2.12 -12.14 18.44
CA SER A 168 2.38 -11.13 19.47
C SER A 168 3.70 -11.34 20.21
N THR A 169 4.52 -12.29 19.77
CA THR A 169 5.79 -12.62 20.42
C THR A 169 6.94 -11.96 19.68
N GLY A 170 7.73 -11.15 20.39
CA GLY A 170 8.97 -10.56 19.87
C GLY A 170 10.21 -11.41 20.18
N ASP A 171 11.38 -10.78 20.19
CA ASP A 171 12.65 -11.38 20.64
C ASP A 171 12.84 -11.35 22.18
N GLY A 172 11.83 -10.84 22.91
CA GLY A 172 11.84 -10.67 24.36
C GLY A 172 12.47 -9.35 24.84
N ARG A 173 13.06 -8.55 23.94
CA ARG A 173 13.64 -7.24 24.27
C ARG A 173 12.79 -6.12 23.67
N LEU A 174 12.24 -5.27 24.52
CA LEU A 174 11.48 -4.10 24.09
C LEU A 174 12.39 -3.06 23.43
N ARG A 175 11.81 -2.27 22.52
CA ARG A 175 12.47 -1.16 21.84
C ARG A 175 11.71 0.14 22.13
N PRO A 176 12.38 1.21 22.57
CA PRO A 176 11.72 2.49 22.74
C PRO A 176 11.52 3.15 21.37
N GLU A 177 10.29 3.53 21.06
CA GLU A 177 9.92 4.28 19.87
C GLU A 177 9.21 5.56 20.25
N THR A 178 9.57 6.67 19.61
CA THR A 178 8.95 7.97 19.86
C THR A 178 8.04 8.33 18.70
N THR A 179 6.79 8.68 18.97
CA THR A 179 5.86 9.12 17.93
C THR A 179 6.30 10.45 17.33
N GLY A 180 6.05 10.66 16.04
CA GLY A 180 6.27 11.95 15.38
C GLY A 180 5.29 13.05 15.81
N SER A 181 5.34 14.20 15.12
CA SER A 181 4.58 15.41 15.46
C SER A 181 3.05 15.27 15.41
N LEU A 182 2.55 14.23 14.73
CA LEU A 182 1.12 13.95 14.66
C LEU A 182 0.65 12.93 15.70
N GLY A 183 1.54 12.29 16.46
CA GLY A 183 1.22 11.13 17.28
C GLY A 183 0.89 9.90 16.43
N ALA A 184 0.36 8.85 17.05
CA ALA A 184 0.11 7.57 16.36
C ALA A 184 -1.25 6.96 16.71
N ASN A 185 -2.01 6.54 15.69
CA ASN A 185 -3.28 5.82 15.90
C ASN A 185 -3.03 4.41 16.41
N THR A 186 -3.97 3.85 17.19
CA THR A 186 -3.86 2.49 17.71
C THR A 186 -5.09 1.65 17.39
N PHE A 187 -4.88 0.37 17.08
CA PHE A 187 -5.91 -0.56 16.60
C PHE A 187 -5.80 -1.91 17.30
N ALA A 188 -6.92 -2.64 17.36
CA ALA A 188 -6.90 -4.02 17.85
C ALA A 188 -6.34 -4.97 16.78
N ASP A 189 -6.58 -4.69 15.49
CA ASP A 189 -6.10 -5.50 14.38
C ASP A 189 -5.56 -4.60 13.23
N PRO A 190 -4.27 -4.71 12.86
CA PRO A 190 -3.65 -3.88 11.82
C PRO A 190 -4.09 -4.27 10.40
N ARG A 191 -4.72 -5.43 10.21
CA ARG A 191 -5.17 -5.93 8.90
C ARG A 191 -6.53 -5.34 8.52
N THR A 192 -7.36 -5.03 9.51
CA THR A 192 -8.76 -4.59 9.34
C THR A 192 -9.02 -3.17 9.84
N LEU A 193 -8.09 -2.58 10.58
CA LEU A 193 -8.25 -1.29 11.27
C LEU A 193 -9.41 -1.27 12.28
N GLN A 194 -9.86 -2.44 12.71
CA GLN A 194 -10.94 -2.54 13.67
C GLN A 194 -10.49 -2.23 15.10
N GLY A 195 -11.48 -1.86 15.91
CA GLY A 195 -11.30 -1.62 17.33
C GLY A 195 -10.32 -0.50 17.59
N GLN A 196 -10.41 0.62 16.86
CA GLN A 196 -9.60 1.81 17.11
C GLN A 196 -9.70 2.23 18.58
N GLY A 197 -8.57 2.62 19.16
CA GLY A 197 -8.46 2.97 20.58
C GLY A 197 -7.85 4.35 20.75
N GLN A 198 -7.39 4.62 21.97
CA GLN A 198 -6.75 5.88 22.29
C GLN A 198 -5.52 6.10 21.43
N LYS A 199 -5.43 7.30 20.85
CA LYS A 199 -4.28 7.73 20.07
C LYS A 199 -3.09 7.96 21.02
N ILE A 200 -1.90 7.57 20.58
CA ILE A 200 -0.65 7.95 21.26
C ILE A 200 -0.39 9.42 20.93
N PRO A 201 -0.26 10.32 21.92
CA PRO A 201 0.01 11.73 21.68
C PRO A 201 1.34 11.93 20.92
N PRO A 202 1.52 13.08 20.24
CA PRO A 202 2.81 13.44 19.67
C PRO A 202 3.95 13.39 20.70
N ASP A 203 5.18 13.19 20.21
CA ASP A 203 6.40 13.20 21.03
C ASP A 203 6.37 12.27 22.26
N THR A 204 5.55 11.23 22.21
CA THR A 204 5.44 10.23 23.28
C THR A 204 6.31 9.04 22.96
N THR A 205 7.20 8.68 23.89
CA THR A 205 7.99 7.45 23.81
C THR A 205 7.22 6.28 24.40
N VAL A 206 7.11 5.20 23.65
CA VAL A 206 6.49 3.93 24.05
C VAL A 206 7.47 2.79 23.81
N GLU A 207 7.37 1.74 24.61
CA GLU A 207 8.02 0.47 24.33
C GLU A 207 7.21 -0.32 23.29
N VAL A 208 7.88 -0.74 22.21
CA VAL A 208 7.34 -1.65 21.20
C VAL A 208 7.97 -3.02 21.33
N ARG A 209 7.16 -4.06 21.15
CA ARG A 209 7.59 -5.45 21.30
C ARG A 209 8.11 -6.06 20.01
N CYS A 210 7.40 -5.82 18.90
CA CYS A 210 7.71 -6.41 17.61
C CYS A 210 6.95 -5.69 16.49
N ARG A 211 7.32 -5.98 15.23
CA ARG A 211 6.68 -5.48 14.02
C ARG A 211 5.95 -6.56 13.23
N TYR A 212 4.85 -6.18 12.61
CA TYR A 212 4.01 -7.05 11.78
C TYR A 212 3.79 -6.42 10.40
N TYR A 213 3.92 -7.23 9.35
CA TYR A 213 3.76 -6.78 7.97
C TYR A 213 2.28 -6.89 7.54
N ALA A 214 1.63 -5.75 7.32
CA ALA A 214 0.26 -5.67 6.83
C ALA A 214 0.14 -4.54 5.78
N PRO A 215 0.64 -4.76 4.55
CA PRO A 215 0.74 -3.74 3.52
C PRO A 215 -0.58 -3.38 2.84
N SER A 216 -1.66 -4.12 3.15
CA SER A 216 -2.99 -3.87 2.57
C SER A 216 -3.58 -2.52 2.99
N ILE A 217 -3.06 -1.91 4.06
CA ILE A 217 -3.47 -0.59 4.51
C ILE A 217 -2.61 0.50 3.86
N PRO A 218 -3.19 1.39 3.02
CA PRO A 218 -2.39 2.37 2.29
C PRO A 218 -1.58 3.33 3.17
N SER A 219 -2.05 3.61 4.40
CA SER A 219 -1.40 4.57 5.30
C SER A 219 -0.04 4.13 5.83
N VAL A 220 0.36 2.85 5.68
CA VAL A 220 1.69 2.33 6.07
C VAL A 220 2.65 2.19 4.89
N THR A 221 2.29 2.69 3.70
CA THR A 221 3.19 2.73 2.54
C THR A 221 4.39 3.65 2.83
N PRO A 222 5.62 3.32 2.38
CA PRO A 222 5.99 2.19 1.51
C PRO A 222 6.26 0.85 2.21
N ASP A 223 6.58 0.85 3.50
CA ASP A 223 7.18 -0.32 4.15
C ASP A 223 6.15 -1.33 4.67
N GLY A 224 4.91 -0.90 4.95
CA GLY A 224 3.80 -1.79 5.30
C GLY A 224 3.86 -2.38 6.71
N PHE A 225 4.71 -1.86 7.60
CA PHE A 225 4.88 -2.38 8.96
C PHE A 225 4.02 -1.67 10.01
N TRP A 226 3.68 -2.44 11.03
CA TRP A 226 2.95 -2.04 12.22
C TRP A 226 3.72 -2.46 13.45
N TYR A 227 3.71 -1.68 14.52
CA TYR A 227 4.29 -2.04 15.82
C TYR A 227 3.22 -2.51 16.79
N LEU A 228 3.55 -3.57 17.53
CA LEU A 228 2.81 -3.96 18.73
C LEU A 228 3.36 -3.18 19.92
N VAL A 229 2.54 -2.28 20.47
CA VAL A 229 2.89 -1.45 21.64
C VAL A 229 2.75 -2.27 22.91
N ASP A 230 3.68 -2.14 23.84
CA ASP A 230 3.77 -2.96 25.06
C ASP A 230 3.85 -2.14 26.36
N SER A 231 3.59 -0.83 26.28
CA SER A 231 3.65 0.08 27.43
C SER A 231 2.45 1.02 27.49
N GLY A 232 2.20 1.53 28.70
CA GLY A 232 1.14 2.47 28.97
C GLY A 232 -0.27 1.92 28.74
N GLU A 233 -1.21 2.81 28.46
CA GLU A 233 -2.60 2.48 28.17
C GLU A 233 -2.82 1.87 26.77
N TRP A 234 -1.77 1.84 25.94
CA TRP A 234 -1.80 1.30 24.58
C TRP A 234 -1.22 -0.13 24.49
N ALA A 235 -0.82 -0.73 25.60
CA ALA A 235 -0.26 -2.07 25.63
C ALA A 235 -1.21 -3.10 24.96
N GLY A 236 -0.66 -3.93 24.09
CA GLY A 236 -1.40 -4.93 23.31
C GLY A 236 -2.07 -4.37 22.05
N ARG A 237 -1.85 -3.10 21.70
CA ARG A 237 -2.45 -2.46 20.51
C ARG A 237 -1.43 -2.29 19.39
N TRP A 238 -1.93 -2.27 18.16
CA TRP A 238 -1.13 -2.10 16.95
C TRP A 238 -1.12 -0.65 16.48
N SER A 239 0.04 -0.14 16.08
CA SER A 239 0.20 1.22 15.57
C SER A 239 1.02 1.25 14.28
N PRO A 240 0.72 2.14 13.31
CA PRO A 240 1.49 2.25 12.08
C PRO A 240 2.96 2.60 12.37
N ALA A 241 3.93 1.83 11.86
CA ALA A 241 5.35 2.07 12.14
C ALA A 241 5.84 3.44 11.64
N ASN A 242 5.29 3.92 10.53
CA ASN A 242 5.61 5.22 9.94
C ASN A 242 5.03 6.42 10.70
N SER A 243 4.34 6.19 11.83
CA SER A 243 3.94 7.26 12.77
C SER A 243 5.00 7.55 13.83
N PHE A 244 6.09 6.76 13.86
CA PHE A 244 7.19 6.90 14.80
C PHE A 244 8.42 7.51 14.13
N MET A 245 9.36 7.95 14.96
CA MET A 245 10.62 8.54 14.52
C MET A 245 11.56 7.49 13.94
N ASN A 246 11.48 6.20 14.34
CA ASN A 246 12.24 5.11 13.73
C ASN A 246 13.76 5.38 13.67
N GLY A 247 14.32 5.93 14.75
CA GLY A 247 15.73 6.37 14.81
C GLY A 247 16.02 7.76 14.23
N ASP A 248 15.05 8.44 13.61
CA ASP A 248 15.21 9.81 13.13
C ASP A 248 15.30 10.83 14.28
N VAL A 249 16.06 11.90 14.05
CA VAL A 249 16.23 12.98 15.02
C VAL A 249 14.98 13.84 15.07
N LYS A 250 14.50 14.14 16.29
CA LYS A 250 13.34 15.03 16.52
C LYS A 250 13.56 16.40 15.88
N GLY A 251 12.58 16.84 15.08
CA GLY A 251 12.64 18.10 14.33
C GLY A 251 13.50 18.06 13.06
N GLY A 252 14.19 16.95 12.81
CA GLY A 252 14.91 16.69 11.56
C GLY A 252 13.99 16.19 10.44
N ARG A 253 14.60 15.89 9.30
CA ARG A 253 13.92 15.22 8.19
C ARG A 253 13.64 13.77 8.57
N THR A 254 12.41 13.31 8.38
CA THR A 254 12.04 11.90 8.54
C THR A 254 12.56 11.10 7.35
N LEU A 255 13.48 10.18 7.60
CA LEU A 255 14.15 9.35 6.62
C LEU A 255 13.66 7.89 6.66
N HIS A 256 13.16 7.43 7.81
CA HIS A 256 12.82 6.04 8.04
C HIS A 256 11.32 5.88 8.32
N ASN A 257 10.63 5.03 7.53
CA ASN A 257 9.23 4.70 7.79
C ASN A 257 9.08 3.52 8.75
N THR A 258 10.16 2.79 9.03
CA THR A 258 10.20 1.64 9.93
C THR A 258 11.61 1.49 10.48
N ASP A 259 11.72 1.26 11.78
CA ASP A 259 12.90 0.75 12.45
C ASP A 259 12.96 -0.76 12.27
N PHE A 260 13.98 -1.21 11.54
CA PHE A 260 14.20 -2.62 11.26
C PHE A 260 14.93 -3.36 12.40
N ASP A 261 15.39 -2.65 13.43
CA ASP A 261 15.92 -3.23 14.67
C ASP A 261 14.80 -3.74 15.60
N VAL A 262 13.54 -3.36 15.33
CA VAL A 262 12.35 -3.97 15.93
C VAL A 262 12.14 -5.36 15.30
N PRO A 263 12.11 -6.45 16.10
CA PRO A 263 12.00 -7.81 15.57
C PRO A 263 10.62 -8.07 14.96
N VAL A 264 10.53 -8.98 14.00
CA VAL A 264 9.22 -9.41 13.44
C VAL A 264 8.47 -10.27 14.46
N CYS A 265 7.17 -10.03 14.62
CA CYS A 265 6.31 -10.81 15.51
C CYS A 265 6.20 -12.27 15.03
N ARG A 266 6.27 -13.21 15.97
CA ARG A 266 6.09 -14.65 15.76
C ARG A 266 4.99 -15.23 16.63
#